data_AF-A0A8S1EUS4-F1
#
_entry.id   AF-A0A8S1EUS4-F1
#
_cell.length_a   1.000
_cell.length_b   1.000
_cell.length_c   1.000
_cell.angle_alpha   90.00
_cell.angle_beta   90.00
_cell.angle_gamma   90.00
#
_symmetry.space_group_name_H-M   'P 1'
#
loop_
_entity.id
_entity.type
_entity.pdbx_description
1 polymer ?
#
loop_
_entity_poly.entity_id
_entity_poly.type
_entity_poly.pdbx_seq_one_letter_code
_entity_poly.pdbx_strand_id
1 'polypeptide(L)'
;MLHLDRIFLNQKLIFILMFLILFLTHSSGAMRVKKDNCKSEKLRELVLETVGMYPHQYSYQAKYMKQQAEERFGFWWSAVIVSERGGYGMSAVYDQHRNTSCEMNLFDTYYWIGRTC
;
A
#
# COMPACT_ATOMS: atom_id res chain seq x y z
N MET A 1 -16.93 5.43 -55.85
CA MET A 1 -17.30 4.74 -54.60
C MET A 1 -16.11 4.39 -53.72
N LEU A 2 -14.90 4.12 -54.25
CA LEU A 2 -13.72 3.72 -53.44
C LEU A 2 -13.01 4.84 -52.63
N HIS A 3 -13.30 6.12 -52.90
CA HIS A 3 -12.60 7.24 -52.26
C HIS A 3 -13.26 7.69 -50.94
N LEU A 4 -14.58 7.51 -50.78
CA LEU A 4 -15.28 7.80 -49.52
C LEU A 4 -14.97 6.75 -48.44
N ASP A 5 -14.80 5.48 -48.83
CA ASP A 5 -14.52 4.39 -47.88
C ASP A 5 -13.15 4.54 -47.20
N ARG A 6 -12.12 5.03 -47.90
CA ARG A 6 -10.79 5.31 -47.30
C ARG A 6 -10.84 6.46 -46.29
N ILE A 7 -11.64 7.49 -46.56
CA ILE A 7 -11.81 8.64 -45.66
C ILE A 7 -12.51 8.19 -44.37
N PHE A 8 -13.57 7.38 -44.51
CA PHE A 8 -14.33 6.86 -43.37
C PHE A 8 -13.49 5.89 -42.52
N LEU A 9 -12.64 5.07 -43.14
CA LEU A 9 -11.72 4.17 -42.45
C LEU A 9 -10.63 4.92 -41.69
N ASN A 10 -10.03 5.95 -42.30
CA ASN A 10 -9.04 6.80 -41.64
C ASN A 10 -9.64 7.57 -40.46
N GLN A 11 -10.87 8.05 -40.58
CA GLN A 11 -11.56 8.75 -39.50
C GLN A 11 -11.82 7.84 -38.30
N LYS A 12 -12.25 6.58 -38.52
CA LYS A 12 -12.41 5.59 -37.45
C LYS A 12 -11.08 5.24 -36.77
N LEU A 13 -9.99 5.14 -37.55
CA LEU A 13 -8.66 4.86 -37.02
C LEU A 13 -8.16 5.99 -36.10
N ILE A 14 -8.42 7.25 -36.48
CA ILE A 14 -8.08 8.43 -35.67
C ILE A 14 -8.85 8.41 -34.34
N PHE A 15 -10.15 8.09 -34.34
CA PHE A 15 -10.92 7.99 -33.09
C PHE A 15 -10.41 6.89 -32.16
N ILE A 16 -10.03 5.73 -32.71
CA ILE A 16 -9.46 4.63 -31.91
C ILE A 16 -8.10 5.03 -31.32
N LEU A 17 -7.24 5.68 -32.11
CA LEU A 17 -5.95 6.19 -31.64
C LEU A 17 -6.11 7.24 -30.53
N MET A 18 -7.07 8.17 -30.67
CA MET A 18 -7.36 9.15 -29.63
C MET A 18 -7.83 8.50 -28.33
N PHE A 19 -8.69 7.47 -28.42
CA PHE A 19 -9.18 6.75 -27.25
C PHE A 19 -8.04 5.97 -26.54
N LEU A 20 -7.14 5.36 -27.31
CA LEU A 20 -5.95 4.67 -26.79
C LEU A 20 -4.99 5.63 -26.08
N ILE A 21 -4.74 6.81 -26.66
CA ILE A 21 -3.89 7.84 -26.04
C ILE A 21 -4.53 8.34 -24.73
N LEU A 22 -5.84 8.55 -24.70
CA LEU A 22 -6.57 9.01 -23.51
C LEU A 22 -6.49 8.00 -22.35
N PHE A 23 -6.55 6.70 -22.66
CA PHE A 23 -6.35 5.63 -21.68
C PHE A 23 -4.91 5.55 -21.17
N LEU A 24 -3.93 5.76 -22.05
CA LEU A 24 -2.51 5.75 -21.67
C LEU A 24 -2.15 6.92 -20.73
N THR A 25 -2.79 8.08 -20.87
CA THR A 25 -2.53 9.24 -20.01
C THR A 25 -3.22 9.21 -18.65
N HIS A 26 -4.20 8.33 -18.44
CA HIS A 26 -4.99 8.26 -17.18
C HIS A 26 -4.34 7.43 -16.07
N SER A 27 -3.26 6.67 -16.34
CA SER A 27 -2.67 5.76 -15.35
C SER A 27 -1.48 6.34 -14.56
N SER A 28 -1.15 7.61 -14.72
CA SER A 28 -0.05 8.26 -13.97
C SER A 28 -0.48 8.72 -12.58
N GLY A 29 -1.09 7.83 -11.79
CA GLY A 29 -1.16 7.99 -10.34
C GLY A 29 0.26 7.83 -9.80
N ALA A 30 0.99 8.94 -9.63
CA ALA A 30 2.31 8.92 -9.03
C ALA A 30 2.19 8.36 -7.61
N MET A 31 2.48 7.06 -7.46
CA MET A 31 2.65 6.43 -6.16
C MET A 31 3.90 7.07 -5.56
N ARG A 32 3.71 8.16 -4.82
CA ARG A 32 4.78 8.80 -4.06
C ARG A 32 5.21 7.77 -3.02
N VAL A 33 6.26 7.03 -3.34
CA VAL A 33 6.98 6.20 -2.38
C VAL A 33 7.58 7.18 -1.37
N LYS A 34 6.79 7.52 -0.34
CA LYS A 34 7.31 8.12 0.89
C LYS A 34 8.34 7.09 1.40
N LYS A 35 9.58 7.54 1.59
CA LYS A 35 10.73 6.71 1.92
C LYS A 35 10.40 5.74 3.07
N ASP A 36 10.29 4.46 2.77
CA ASP A 36 10.10 3.42 3.78
C ASP A 36 11.32 3.41 4.72
N ASN A 37 11.08 3.37 6.02
CA ASN A 37 12.11 3.32 7.04
C ASN A 37 11.99 1.98 7.78
N CYS A 38 12.42 0.92 7.10
CA CYS A 38 12.41 -0.44 7.63
C CYS A 38 13.81 -0.92 7.93
N LYS A 39 14.05 -1.28 9.20
CA LYS A 39 15.35 -1.79 9.67
C LYS A 39 15.62 -3.24 9.23
N SER A 40 14.60 -3.92 8.71
CA SER A 40 14.66 -5.30 8.22
C SER A 40 13.71 -5.49 7.05
N GLU A 41 14.18 -6.16 6.00
CA GLU A 41 13.38 -6.56 4.83
C GLU A 41 12.21 -7.48 5.22
N LYS A 42 12.43 -8.37 6.20
CA LYS A 42 11.36 -9.26 6.70
C LYS A 42 10.21 -8.50 7.37
N LEU A 43 10.50 -7.34 7.97
CA LEU A 43 9.46 -6.48 8.53
C LEU A 43 8.70 -5.74 7.43
N ARG A 44 9.40 -5.31 6.36
CA ARG A 44 8.76 -4.72 5.18
C ARG A 44 7.78 -5.70 4.55
N GLU A 45 8.20 -6.95 4.35
CA GLU A 45 7.36 -8.02 3.83
C GLU A 45 6.12 -8.25 4.72
N LEU A 46 6.30 -8.28 6.04
CA LEU A 46 5.19 -8.44 6.99
C LEU A 46 4.17 -7.30 6.89
N VAL A 47 4.62 -6.05 6.76
CA VAL A 47 3.72 -4.90 6.57
C VAL A 47 2.94 -5.04 5.26
N LEU A 48 3.62 -5.40 4.17
CA LEU A 48 2.97 -5.61 2.86
C LEU A 48 1.95 -6.76 2.89
N GLU A 49 2.25 -7.86 3.58
CA GLU A 49 1.32 -8.98 3.81
C GLU A 49 0.08 -8.50 4.58
N THR A 50 0.28 -7.69 5.62
CA THR A 50 -0.80 -7.15 6.46
C THR A 50 -1.77 -6.27 5.68
N VAL A 51 -1.28 -5.48 4.70
CA VAL A 51 -2.13 -4.58 3.90
C VAL A 51 -3.24 -5.34 3.18
N GLY A 52 -2.97 -6.57 2.73
CA GLY A 52 -3.94 -7.44 2.06
C GLY A 52 -4.95 -8.11 3.01
N MET A 53 -4.69 -8.08 4.32
CA MET A 53 -5.54 -8.72 5.32
C MET A 53 -6.56 -7.74 5.89
N TYR A 54 -7.79 -8.20 6.17
CA TYR A 54 -8.84 -7.41 6.86
C TYR A 54 -9.02 -5.98 6.29
N PRO A 55 -9.38 -5.83 5.02
CA PRO A 55 -9.46 -4.52 4.37
C PRO A 55 -10.40 -3.57 5.14
N HIS A 56 -9.97 -2.33 5.29
CA HIS A 56 -10.66 -1.26 6.04
C HIS A 56 -10.84 -1.52 7.55
N GLN A 57 -10.30 -2.61 8.09
CA GLN A 57 -10.41 -2.97 9.50
C GLN A 57 -9.05 -2.84 10.20
N TYR A 58 -8.58 -1.61 10.38
CA TYR A 58 -7.23 -1.30 10.86
C TYR A 58 -6.89 -1.92 12.22
N SER A 59 -7.84 -2.04 13.15
CA SER A 59 -7.62 -2.72 14.43
C SER A 59 -7.29 -4.20 14.28
N TYR A 60 -7.95 -4.89 13.35
CA TYR A 60 -7.67 -6.29 13.05
C TYR A 60 -6.34 -6.45 12.31
N GLN A 61 -6.03 -5.53 11.38
CA GLN A 61 -4.72 -5.47 10.73
C GLN A 61 -3.58 -5.30 11.75
N ALA A 62 -3.70 -4.36 12.69
CA ALA A 62 -2.68 -4.12 13.70
C ALA A 62 -2.49 -5.33 14.63
N LYS A 63 -3.59 -5.99 15.02
CA LYS A 63 -3.54 -7.23 15.81
C LYS A 63 -2.86 -8.37 15.05
N TYR A 64 -3.22 -8.57 13.80
CA TYR A 64 -2.63 -9.60 12.93
C TYR A 64 -1.12 -9.35 12.73
N MET A 65 -0.74 -8.11 12.42
CA MET A 65 0.65 -7.72 12.22
C MET A 65 1.51 -7.98 13.45
N LYS A 66 1.00 -7.63 14.64
CA LYS A 66 1.66 -7.95 15.91
C LYS A 66 1.81 -9.46 16.09
N GLN A 67 0.74 -10.23 15.94
CA GLN A 67 0.75 -11.68 16.15
C GLN A 67 1.74 -12.38 15.23
N GLN A 68 1.80 -12.00 13.96
CA GLN A 68 2.75 -12.55 13.00
C GLN A 68 4.19 -12.17 13.31
N ALA A 69 4.45 -10.95 13.81
CA ALA A 69 5.79 -10.59 14.28
C ALA A 69 6.21 -11.41 15.52
N GLU A 70 5.28 -11.62 16.45
CA GLU A 70 5.53 -12.42 17.67
C GLU A 70 5.81 -13.89 17.32
N GLU A 71 5.05 -14.45 16.37
CA GLU A 71 5.24 -15.81 15.88
C GLU A 71 6.58 -16.00 15.15
N ARG A 72 6.98 -15.04 14.32
CA ARG A 72 8.18 -15.14 13.47
C ARG A 72 9.47 -14.70 14.17
N PHE A 73 9.39 -13.74 15.09
CA PHE A 73 10.56 -13.04 15.65
C PHE A 73 10.60 -13.03 17.19
N GLY A 74 9.71 -13.78 17.83
CA GLY A 74 9.55 -13.84 19.28
C GLY A 74 8.78 -12.66 19.85
N PHE A 75 8.45 -12.74 21.13
CA PHE A 75 7.50 -11.83 21.78
C PHE A 75 7.90 -10.35 21.81
N TRP A 76 6.88 -9.57 22.13
CA TRP A 76 6.90 -8.16 22.46
C TRP A 76 7.04 -7.24 21.24
N TRP A 77 5.95 -7.18 20.50
CA TRP A 77 5.81 -6.26 19.37
C TRP A 77 4.64 -5.32 19.57
N SER A 78 4.82 -4.12 19.04
CA SER A 78 3.77 -3.11 18.95
C SER A 78 3.54 -2.75 17.50
N ALA A 79 2.27 -2.59 17.15
CA ALA A 79 1.79 -2.31 15.80
C ALA A 79 0.82 -1.15 15.85
N VAL A 80 0.99 -0.18 14.95
CA VAL A 80 0.14 1.01 14.81
C VAL A 80 -0.15 1.24 13.34
N ILE A 81 -1.41 1.48 13.01
CA ILE A 81 -1.87 1.79 11.67
C ILE A 81 -2.78 3.02 11.75
N VAL A 82 -2.50 4.03 10.95
CA VAL A 82 -3.26 5.29 10.93
C VAL A 82 -3.55 5.69 9.49
N SER A 83 -4.81 5.81 9.14
CA SER A 83 -5.27 6.27 7.83
C SER A 83 -5.64 7.74 7.88
N GLU A 84 -5.16 8.52 6.90
CA GLU A 84 -5.56 9.91 6.72
C GLU A 84 -7.07 10.05 6.43
N ARG A 85 -7.75 8.96 6.06
CA ARG A 85 -9.19 8.90 5.79
C ARG A 85 -10.05 8.63 7.04
N GLY A 86 -9.46 8.70 8.24
CA GLY A 86 -10.21 8.65 9.50
C GLY A 86 -10.32 7.26 10.15
N GLY A 87 -9.37 6.37 9.89
CA GLY A 87 -9.30 5.06 10.55
C GLY A 87 -8.00 4.85 11.31
N TYR A 88 -8.06 4.16 12.44
CA TYR A 88 -6.87 3.81 13.22
C TYR A 88 -6.96 2.39 13.79
N GLY A 89 -5.82 1.78 14.03
CA GLY A 89 -5.70 0.48 14.67
C GLY A 89 -4.39 0.41 15.45
N MET A 90 -4.45 -0.14 16.67
CA MET A 90 -3.28 -0.26 17.53
C MET A 90 -3.32 -1.58 18.30
N SER A 91 -2.18 -2.27 18.34
CA SER A 91 -1.94 -3.39 19.22
C SER A 91 -0.55 -3.22 19.82
N ALA A 92 -0.48 -2.74 21.05
CA ALA A 92 0.78 -2.35 21.67
C ALA A 92 1.07 -3.12 22.95
N VAL A 93 2.34 -3.21 23.27
CA VAL A 93 2.87 -3.51 24.59
C VAL A 93 3.53 -2.22 25.05
N TYR A 94 3.07 -1.67 26.17
CA TYR A 94 3.57 -0.42 26.71
C TYR A 94 4.87 -0.66 27.49
N ASP A 95 5.97 -0.80 26.76
CA ASP A 95 7.32 -0.90 27.31
C ASP A 95 8.32 -0.08 26.47
N GLN A 96 9.60 -0.09 26.85
CA GLN A 96 10.64 0.63 26.10
C GLN A 96 10.78 0.09 24.67
N HIS A 97 10.88 1.01 23.72
CA HIS A 97 11.07 0.67 22.32
C HIS A 97 12.53 0.33 22.02
N ARG A 98 12.78 -0.73 21.24
CA ARG A 98 14.11 -1.03 20.68
C ARG A 98 14.29 -0.42 19.31
N ASN A 99 15.53 -0.40 18.82
CA ASN A 99 15.89 0.09 17.50
C ASN A 99 15.37 -0.73 16.31
N THR A 100 14.62 -1.82 16.55
CA THR A 100 14.08 -2.68 15.48
C THR A 100 12.64 -2.29 15.18
N SER A 101 12.46 -1.48 14.13
CA SER A 101 11.16 -1.02 13.65
C SER A 101 11.06 -1.01 12.12
N CYS A 102 9.83 -0.86 11.63
CA CYS A 102 9.54 -0.61 10.22
C CYS A 102 8.36 0.34 10.10
N GLU A 103 8.56 1.35 9.27
CA GLU A 103 7.66 2.47 9.00
C GLU A 103 7.42 2.54 7.50
N MET A 104 6.15 2.50 7.09
CA MET A 104 5.76 2.56 5.69
C MET A 104 4.53 3.44 5.53
N ASN A 105 4.45 4.19 4.43
CA ASN A 105 3.25 4.92 4.04
C ASN A 105 2.71 4.34 2.74
N LEU A 106 1.55 3.70 2.81
CA LEU A 106 0.91 3.01 1.69
C LEU A 106 -0.52 3.54 1.55
N PHE A 107 -0.87 4.09 0.38
CA PHE A 107 -2.21 4.56 0.05
C PHE A 107 -2.85 5.45 1.14
N ASP A 108 -2.17 6.54 1.51
CA ASP A 108 -2.61 7.50 2.56
C ASP A 108 -2.77 6.85 3.95
N THR A 109 -2.16 5.68 4.16
CA THR A 109 -2.18 4.94 5.42
C THR A 109 -0.75 4.72 5.90
N TYR A 110 -0.49 5.17 7.12
CA TYR A 110 0.77 4.97 7.83
C TYR A 110 0.73 3.63 8.56
N TYR A 111 1.75 2.81 8.34
CA TYR A 111 1.99 1.54 9.00
C TYR A 111 3.27 1.64 9.81
N TRP A 112 3.19 1.24 11.07
CA TRP A 112 4.33 1.13 11.97
C TRP A 112 4.30 -0.18 12.72
N ILE A 113 5.44 -0.85 12.77
CA ILE A 113 5.68 -1.97 13.66
C ILE A 113 7.03 -1.78 14.32
N GLY A 114 7.14 -2.11 15.60
CA GLY A 114 8.46 -2.24 16.20
C GLY A 114 8.47 -2.98 17.51
N ARG A 115 9.68 -3.36 17.89
CA ARG A 115 9.93 -4.22 19.04
C ARG A 115 9.88 -3.38 20.31
N THR A 116 9.08 -3.83 21.26
CA THR A 116 8.91 -3.24 22.60
C THR A 116 9.37 -4.29 23.61
N CYS A 117 10.03 -3.98 24.71
CA CYS A 117 10.46 -5.00 25.68
C CYS A 117 10.90 -4.40 27.00
#